data_AF-A0A955DDE6-F1
#
_entry.id   AF-A0A955DDE6-F1
#
_cell.length_a   1.000
_cell.length_b   1.000
_cell.length_c   1.000
_cell.angle_alpha   90.00
_cell.angle_beta   90.00
_cell.angle_gamma   90.00
#
_symmetry.space_group_name_H-M   'P 1'
#
loop_
_entity.id
_entity.type
_entity.pdbx_description
1 polymer ?
#
loop_
_entity_poly.entity_id
_entity_poly.type
_entity_poly.pdbx_seq_one_letter_code
_entity_poly.pdbx_strand_id
1 'polypeptide(L)' 'MSRAIAWLLQITAAAILAQTLFFKFTASAESVYIFTTLGVEPWGRIGSGVAELVAATLLLIPRTIVYGALL' A
#
# COMPACT_ATOMS: atom_id res chain seq x y z
N MET A 1 -9.83 2.27 22.51
CA MET A 1 -9.97 3.04 21.25
C MET A 1 -11.46 3.18 20.94
N SER A 2 -11.98 4.36 20.59
CA SER A 2 -13.35 4.44 20.09
C SER A 2 -13.43 3.80 18.70
N ARG A 3 -14.56 3.19 18.35
CA ARG A 3 -14.76 2.54 17.04
C ARG A 3 -14.54 3.52 15.89
N ALA A 4 -14.95 4.78 16.08
CA ALA A 4 -14.75 5.86 15.11
C ALA A 4 -13.27 6.20 14.89
N ILE A 5 -12.47 6.30 15.97
CA ILE A 5 -11.03 6.58 15.85
C ILE A 5 -10.32 5.42 15.14
N ALA A 6 -10.67 4.17 15.45
CA ALA A 6 -10.09 3.01 14.78
C ALA A 6 -10.34 3.05 13.26
N TRP A 7 -11.58 3.31 12.84
CA TRP A 7 -11.93 3.44 11.43
C TRP A 7 -11.24 4.62 10.74
N LEU A 8 -11.14 5.77 11.42
CA LEU A 8 -10.43 6.93 10.87
C LEU A 8 -8.97 6.61 10.54
N LEU A 9 -8.27 5.95 11.48
CA LEU A 9 -6.87 5.55 11.29
C LEU A 9 -6.73 4.51 10.18
N GLN A 10 -7.64 3.53 10.13
CA GLN A 10 -7.65 2.44 9.16
C GLN A 10 -7.91 2.95 7.73
N ILE A 11 -8.87 3.86 7.55
CA ILE A 11 -9.15 4.50 6.26
C ILE A 11 -7.96 5.37 5.85
N THR A 12 -7.39 6.14 6.78
CA THR A 12 -6.21 6.97 6.49
C THR A 12 -5.03 6.12 6.01
N ALA A 13 -4.73 5.01 6.67
CA ALA A 13 -3.67 4.10 6.27
C ALA A 13 -3.94 3.49 4.88
N ALA A 14 -5.15 2.98 4.64
CA ALA A 14 -5.54 2.43 3.35
C ALA A 14 -5.47 3.47 2.22
N ALA A 15 -5.85 4.72 2.49
CA ALA A 15 -5.78 5.82 1.53
C ALA A 15 -4.35 6.19 1.15
N ILE A 16 -3.42 6.23 2.13
CA ILE A 16 -2.00 6.48 1.88
C ILE A 16 -1.41 5.37 0.99
N LEU A 17 -1.69 4.10 1.33
CA LEU A 17 -1.27 2.97 0.50
C LEU A 17 -1.86 3.06 -0.91
N ALA A 18 -3.16 3.32 -1.04
CA ALA A 18 -3.79 3.45 -2.35
C ALA A 18 -3.18 4.59 -3.19
N GLN A 19 -2.74 5.69 -2.57
CA GLN A 19 -2.04 6.77 -3.25
C GLN A 19 -0.66 6.33 -3.77
N THR A 20 0.11 5.54 -3.03
CA THR A 20 1.42 5.05 -3.50
C THR A 20 1.31 4.14 -4.70
N LEU A 21 0.22 3.34 -4.78
CA LEU A 21 -0.06 2.46 -5.91
C LEU A 21 -0.14 3.21 -7.24
N PHE A 22 -0.71 4.43 -7.24
CA PHE A 22 -0.79 5.23 -8.46
C PHE A 22 0.60 5.45 -9.05
N PHE A 23 1.56 5.90 -8.25
CA PHE A 23 2.93 6.15 -8.70
C PHE A 23 3.64 4.86 -9.13
N LYS A 24 3.45 3.78 -8.37
CA LYS A 24 4.06 2.49 -8.67
C LYS A 24 3.52 1.90 -9.96
N PHE A 25 2.20 1.83 -10.16
CA PHE A 25 1.63 1.18 -11.35
C PHE A 25 1.68 2.04 -12.60
N THR A 26 1.67 3.37 -12.48
CA THR A 26 1.87 4.28 -13.63
C THR A 26 3.34 4.44 -14.05
N ALA A 27 4.26 3.80 -13.32
CA ALA A 27 5.70 3.90 -13.54
C ALA A 27 6.16 5.37 -13.58
N SER A 28 5.77 6.16 -12.57
CA SER A 28 6.22 7.54 -12.45
C SER A 28 7.76 7.59 -12.43
N ALA A 29 8.35 8.63 -13.02
CA ALA A 29 9.81 8.74 -13.15
C ALA A 29 10.53 8.63 -11.79
N GLU A 30 9.93 9.20 -10.73
CA GLU A 30 10.44 9.10 -9.37
C GLU A 30 10.35 7.67 -8.82
N SER A 31 9.25 6.96 -9.06
CA SER A 31 9.09 5.56 -8.63
C SER A 31 10.11 4.66 -9.34
N VAL A 32 10.24 4.79 -10.66
CA VAL A 32 11.23 4.04 -11.46
C VAL A 32 12.65 4.34 -10.97
N TYR A 33 12.98 5.61 -10.72
CA TYR A 33 14.29 6.01 -10.20
C TYR A 33 14.63 5.32 -8.87
N ILE A 34 13.70 5.32 -7.90
CA ILE A 34 13.91 4.69 -6.59
C ILE A 34 14.17 3.18 -6.76
N PHE A 35 13.31 2.46 -7.48
CA PHE A 35 13.44 1.00 -7.62
C PHE A 35 14.61 0.58 -8.51
N THR A 36 14.99 1.40 -9.50
CA THR A 36 16.20 1.19 -10.31
C THR A 36 17.45 1.40 -9.48
N THR A 37 17.49 2.44 -8.64
CA THR A 37 18.60 2.71 -7.72
C THR A 37 18.78 1.57 -6.71
N LEU A 38 17.68 0.96 -6.29
CA LEU A 38 17.68 -0.23 -5.42
C LEU A 38 18.02 -1.54 -6.17
N GLY A 39 18.15 -1.53 -7.50
CA GLY A 39 18.50 -2.71 -8.30
C GLY A 39 17.39 -3.76 -8.43
N VAL A 40 16.14 -3.40 -8.12
CA VAL A 40 14.99 -4.34 -8.08
C VAL A 40 13.90 -4.00 -9.09
N GLU A 41 14.07 -2.98 -9.93
CA GLU A 41 13.13 -2.65 -11.00
C GLU A 41 13.08 -3.77 -12.09
N PRO A 42 11.90 -4.09 -12.66
CA PRO A 42 10.55 -3.61 -12.35
C PRO A 42 9.84 -4.43 -11.25
N TRP A 43 10.39 -5.58 -10.90
CA TRP A 43 9.74 -6.57 -10.05
C TRP A 43 9.50 -6.08 -8.63
N GLY A 44 10.43 -5.33 -8.05
CA GLY A 44 10.28 -4.70 -6.74
C GLY A 44 9.16 -3.67 -6.72
N ARG A 45 9.06 -2.84 -7.77
CA ARG A 45 8.00 -1.82 -7.87
C ARG A 45 6.63 -2.46 -8.03
N ILE A 46 6.48 -3.36 -9.00
CA ILE A 46 5.18 -4.00 -9.28
C ILE A 46 4.80 -4.95 -8.14
N GLY A 47 5.74 -5.76 -7.66
CA GLY A 47 5.52 -6.72 -6.58
C GLY A 47 5.13 -6.04 -5.28
N SER A 48 5.85 -4.99 -4.86
CA SER A 48 5.45 -4.21 -3.68
C SER A 48 4.15 -3.45 -3.90
N GLY A 49 3.85 -2.99 -5.13
CA GLY A 49 2.55 -2.41 -5.46
C GLY A 49 1.40 -3.42 -5.31
N VAL A 50 1.57 -4.66 -5.76
CA VAL A 50 0.55 -5.71 -5.57
C VAL A 50 0.38 -6.03 -4.08
N ALA A 51 1.47 -6.13 -3.32
CA ALA A 51 1.41 -6.34 -1.87
C ALA A 51 0.65 -5.21 -1.17
N GLU A 52 0.96 -3.95 -1.49
CA GLU A 52 0.27 -2.78 -0.92
C GLU A 52 -1.23 -2.73 -1.28
N LEU A 53 -1.61 -3.15 -2.49
CA LEU A 53 -3.02 -3.26 -2.88
C LEU A 53 -3.76 -4.30 -2.03
N VAL A 54 -3.11 -5.43 -1.76
CA VAL A 54 -3.64 -6.47 -0.87
C VAL A 54 -3.75 -5.91 0.56
N ALA A 55 -2.70 -5.26 1.09
CA ALA A 55 -2.73 -4.64 2.41
C ALA A 55 -3.89 -3.64 2.55
N ALA A 56 -4.01 -2.69 1.61
CA ALA A 56 -5.07 -1.69 1.62
C ALA A 56 -6.48 -2.32 1.57
N THR A 57 -6.66 -3.38 0.77
CA THR A 57 -7.94 -4.11 0.69
C THR A 57 -8.27 -4.83 2.00
N LEU A 58 -7.30 -5.55 2.56
CA LEU A 58 -7.45 -6.30 3.80
C LEU A 58 -7.68 -5.38 5.00
N LEU A 59 -7.05 -4.19 4.99
CA LEU A 59 -7.27 -3.15 5.98
C LEU A 59 -8.72 -2.68 5.99
N LEU A 60 -9.45 -2.64 4.87
CA LEU A 60 -10.84 -2.14 4.85
C LEU A 60 -11.88 -3.18 5.26
N ILE A 61 -11.52 -4.46 5.29
CA ILE A 61 -12.43 -5.56 5.66
C ILE A 61 -12.23 -5.89 7.15
N PRO A 62 -13.24 -5.67 8.03
CA PRO A 62 -13.07 -5.82 9.48
C PRO A 62 -12.54 -7.17 9.97
N ARG A 63 -12.83 -8.24 9.21
CA ARG A 63 -12.40 -9.60 9.52
C ARG A 63 -10.93 -9.88 9.18
N THR A 64 -10.30 -9.02 8.38
CA THR A 64 -8.93 -9.22 7.87
C THR A 64 -7.97 -8.09 8.22
N ILE A 65 -8.39 -7.11 9.04
CA ILE A 65 -7.58 -5.95 9.43
C ILE A 65 -6.18 -6.37 9.92
N VAL A 66 -6.10 -7.42 10.75
CA VAL A 66 -4.82 -7.89 11.31
C VAL A 66 -3.86 -8.33 10.21
N TYR A 67 -4.36 -9.02 9.17
CA TYR A 67 -3.54 -9.43 8.04
C TYR A 67 -3.10 -8.24 7.18
N GLY A 68 -3.99 -7.26 6.97
CA GLY A 68 -3.67 -6.04 6.24
C GLY A 68 -2.69 -5.12 6.98
N ALA A 69 -2.64 -5.18 8.31
CA ALA A 69 -1.71 -4.40 9.13
C ALA A 69 -0.32 -5.06 9.30
N LEU A 70 -0.24 -6.39 9.12
CA LEU A 70 1.01 -7.15 9.19
C LEU A 70 1.78 -7.17 7.86
N LEU A 71 1.06 -7.02 6.75
CA LEU A 71 1.59 -7.05 5.39
C LEU A 71 2.06 -5.66 4.96
#